data_AF-A0A4S4K5A8-F1
#
_entry.id   AF-A0A4S4K5A8-F1
#
_cell.length_a   1.000
_cell.length_b   1.000
_cell.length_c   1.000
_cell.angle_alpha   90.00
_cell.angle_beta   90.00
_cell.angle_gamma   90.00
#
_symmetry.space_group_name_H-M   'P 1'
#
loop_
_entity.id
_entity.type
_entity.pdbx_description
1 polymer ?
#
loop_
_entity_poly.entity_id
_entity_poly.type
_entity_poly.pdbx_seq_one_letter_code
_entity_poly.pdbx_strand_id
1 'polypeptide(L)'
;MAVIKLPAIYTTPMTQIVLVGITCFATVGMFSAVSNLGAGGTQDVALSDESQGVLYGMFALAGLISGGINNLLGPKLTLFIGTLGYTLYVGALWCLQTQGGTQWFLIFAGAMLG
;
A
#
# COMPACT_ATOMS: atom_id res chain seq x y z
N MET A 1 23.74 -17.78 3.71
CA MET A 1 23.01 -16.49 3.80
C MET A 1 23.75 -15.63 4.81
N ALA A 2 24.32 -14.50 4.39
CA ALA A 2 25.08 -13.64 5.31
C ALA A 2 24.12 -13.07 6.37
N VAL A 3 24.31 -13.45 7.63
CA VAL A 3 23.54 -12.90 8.75
C VAL A 3 24.07 -11.50 9.02
N ILE A 4 23.39 -10.50 8.46
CA ILE A 4 23.61 -9.10 8.82
C ILE A 4 23.25 -8.99 10.31
N LYS A 5 24.26 -8.84 11.17
CA LYS A 5 24.07 -8.55 12.60
C LYS A 5 23.51 -7.14 12.73
N LEU A 6 22.19 -7.05 12.85
CA LEU A 6 21.51 -5.82 13.16
C LEU A 6 21.86 -5.37 14.59
N PRO A 7 21.91 -4.06 14.87
CA PRO A 7 22.13 -3.55 16.21
C PRO A 7 21.08 -4.11 17.18
N ALA A 8 21.45 -4.39 18.43
CA ALA A 8 20.56 -5.01 19.42
C ALA A 8 19.24 -4.27 19.63
N ILE A 9 19.24 -2.94 19.42
CA ILE A 9 18.06 -2.08 19.47
C ILE A 9 17.01 -2.50 18.42
N TYR A 10 17.43 -2.80 17.19
CA TYR A 10 16.53 -3.23 16.11
C TYR A 10 15.91 -4.60 16.37
N THR A 11 16.52 -5.46 17.19
CA THR A 11 15.97 -6.79 17.49
C THR A 11 14.98 -6.78 18.66
N THR A 12 14.81 -5.66 19.36
CA THR A 12 13.87 -5.59 20.48
C THR A 12 12.40 -5.62 20.00
N PRO A 13 11.49 -6.30 20.72
CA PRO A 13 10.08 -6.34 20.35
C PRO A 13 9.43 -4.96 20.24
N MET A 14 9.77 -4.05 21.16
CA MET A 14 9.23 -2.68 21.15
C MET A 14 9.64 -1.91 19.89
N THR A 15 10.90 -1.97 19.48
CA THR A 15 11.34 -1.32 18.24
C THR A 15 10.64 -1.91 17.02
N GLN A 16 10.42 -3.22 16.96
CA GLN A 16 9.68 -3.85 15.86
C GLN A 16 8.22 -3.37 15.80
N ILE A 17 7.54 -3.29 16.95
CA ILE A 17 6.15 -2.80 17.03
C ILE A 17 6.08 -1.33 16.58
N VAL A 18 7.00 -0.48 17.04
CA VAL A 18 7.03 0.94 16.64
C VAL A 18 7.26 1.08 15.13
N LEU A 19 8.19 0.31 14.55
CA LEU A 19 8.43 0.33 13.10
C LEU A 19 7.18 -0.07 12.33
N VAL A 20 6.56 -1.20 12.68
CA VAL A 20 5.32 -1.65 12.04
C VAL A 20 4.21 -0.61 12.19
N GLY A 21 4.04 -0.04 13.38
CA GLY A 21 3.06 1.01 13.66
C GLY A 21 3.22 2.25 12.77
N ILE A 22 4.46 2.72 12.59
CA ILE A 22 4.76 3.83 11.66
C ILE A 22 4.40 3.45 10.22
N THR A 23 4.74 2.23 9.78
CA THR A 23 4.36 1.76 8.45
C THR A 23 2.85 1.74 8.25
N CYS A 24 2.09 1.18 9.19
CA CYS A 24 0.62 1.13 9.11
C CYS A 24 -0.01 2.53 9.12
N PHE A 25 0.55 3.45 9.91
CA PHE A 25 0.14 4.86 9.89
C PHE A 25 0.38 5.49 8.52
N ALA A 26 1.56 5.28 7.94
CA ALA A 26 1.96 5.86 6.67
C ALA A 26 1.20 5.25 5.47
N THR A 27 0.77 3.99 5.53
CA THR A 27 0.02 3.35 4.45
C THR A 27 -1.49 3.44 4.65
N VAL A 28 -2.03 2.69 5.61
CA VAL A 28 -3.48 2.58 5.83
C VAL A 28 -4.04 3.88 6.42
N GLY A 29 -3.34 4.48 7.37
CA GLY A 29 -3.75 5.76 7.96
C GLY A 29 -3.81 6.89 6.95
N MET A 30 -2.77 7.05 6.12
CA MET A 30 -2.78 8.04 5.05
C MET A 30 -3.79 7.70 3.95
N PHE A 31 -3.98 6.42 3.60
CA PHE A 31 -5.03 6.03 2.64
C PHE A 31 -6.40 6.51 3.11
N SER A 32 -6.77 6.25 4.37
CA SER A 32 -8.03 6.74 4.94
C SER A 32 -8.10 8.27 4.95
N ALA A 33 -7.01 8.97 5.29
CA ALA A 33 -6.99 10.43 5.30
C ALA A 33 -7.18 11.02 3.89
N VAL A 34 -6.45 10.51 2.89
CA VAL A 34 -6.53 10.95 1.49
C VAL A 34 -7.91 10.68 0.90
N SER A 35 -8.50 9.52 1.19
CA SER A 35 -9.86 9.19 0.75
C SER A 35 -10.89 10.15 1.34
N ASN A 36 -10.79 10.49 2.63
CA ASN A 36 -11.68 11.47 3.27
C ASN A 36 -11.48 12.90 2.75
N LEU A 37 -10.29 13.24 2.25
CA LEU A 37 -10.02 14.50 1.56
C LEU A 37 -10.51 14.54 0.11
N GLY A 38 -11.18 13.48 -0.37
CA GLY A 38 -11.72 13.40 -1.73
C GLY A 38 -10.75 12.77 -2.73
N ALA A 39 -10.07 11.68 -2.35
CA ALA A 39 -9.19 10.88 -3.22
C ALA A 39 -8.17 11.74 -3.99
N GLY A 40 -7.44 12.58 -3.26
CA GLY A 40 -6.49 13.51 -3.87
C GLY A 40 -7.18 14.57 -4.73
N GLY A 41 -8.32 15.11 -4.30
CA GLY A 41 -9.03 16.19 -5.01
C GLY A 41 -9.61 15.80 -6.38
N THR A 42 -9.78 14.50 -6.63
CA THR A 42 -10.40 14.00 -7.86
C THR A 42 -11.89 14.33 -7.85
N GLN A 43 -12.38 15.01 -8.90
CA GLN A 43 -13.82 15.35 -9.02
C GLN A 43 -14.65 14.24 -9.67
N ASP A 44 -13.99 13.21 -10.20
CA ASP A 44 -14.62 12.06 -10.85
C ASP A 44 -14.89 10.94 -9.83
N VAL A 45 -16.12 10.91 -9.32
CA VAL A 45 -16.57 9.91 -8.35
C VAL A 45 -16.60 8.51 -8.94
N ALA A 46 -16.99 8.37 -10.22
CA ALA A 46 -17.08 7.07 -10.87
C ALA A 46 -15.70 6.40 -10.97
N LEU A 47 -14.68 7.18 -11.34
CA LEU A 47 -13.30 6.68 -11.38
C LEU A 47 -12.78 6.26 -10.00
N SER A 48 -13.12 7.03 -8.95
CA SER A 48 -12.76 6.68 -7.58
C SER A 48 -13.41 5.35 -7.17
N ASP A 49 -14.69 5.18 -7.45
CA ASP A 49 -15.43 3.95 -7.13
C ASP A 49 -14.91 2.74 -7.91
N GLU A 50 -14.59 2.89 -9.20
CA GLU A 50 -13.96 1.85 -10.02
C GLU A 50 -12.59 1.44 -9.44
N SER A 51 -11.73 2.41 -9.13
CA SER A 51 -10.41 2.14 -8.56
C SER A 51 -10.50 1.44 -7.21
N GLN A 52 -11.45 1.83 -6.36
CA GLN A 52 -11.66 1.21 -5.05
C GLN A 52 -12.26 -0.19 -5.19
N GLY A 53 -13.19 -0.39 -6.11
CA GLY A 53 -13.76 -1.70 -6.42
C GLY A 53 -12.69 -2.70 -6.87
N VAL A 54 -11.80 -2.27 -7.77
CA VAL A 54 -10.66 -3.10 -8.22
C VAL A 54 -9.68 -3.38 -7.08
N LEU A 55 -9.36 -2.38 -6.26
CA LEU A 55 -8.49 -2.54 -5.09
C LEU A 55 -9.03 -3.62 -4.14
N TYR A 56 -10.29 -3.50 -3.69
CA TYR A 56 -10.86 -4.50 -2.79
C TYR A 56 -11.05 -5.87 -3.45
N GLY A 57 -11.31 -5.91 -4.76
CA GLY A 57 -11.37 -7.15 -5.53
C GLY A 57 -10.02 -7.88 -5.54
N MET A 58 -8.93 -7.17 -5.81
CA MET A 58 -7.58 -7.74 -5.74
C MET A 58 -7.18 -8.08 -4.31
N PHE A 59 -7.56 -7.27 -3.33
CA PHE A 59 -7.29 -7.52 -1.90
C PHE A 59 -7.90 -8.85 -1.43
N ALA A 60 -9.09 -9.21 -1.91
CA ALA A 60 -9.70 -10.50 -1.62
C ALA A 60 -8.88 -11.68 -2.19
N LEU A 61 -8.34 -11.54 -3.41
CA LEU A 61 -7.50 -12.55 -4.06
C LEU A 61 -6.13 -12.64 -3.39
N ALA A 62 -5.48 -11.51 -3.15
CA ALA A 62 -4.20 -11.40 -2.47
C ALA A 62 -4.29 -11.97 -1.05
N GLY A 63 -5.40 -11.74 -0.34
CA GLY A 63 -5.68 -12.30 0.97
C GLY A 63 -5.56 -13.82 1.02
N LEU A 64 -6.06 -14.54 0.01
CA LEU A 64 -6.00 -16.00 -0.07
C LEU A 64 -4.56 -16.54 -0.18
N ILE A 65 -3.69 -15.82 -0.89
CA ILE A 65 -2.30 -16.26 -1.17
C ILE A 65 -1.26 -15.64 -0.22
N SER A 66 -1.59 -14.52 0.42
CA SER A 66 -0.68 -13.71 1.25
C SER A 66 -0.06 -14.49 2.40
N GLY A 67 -0.83 -15.38 3.04
CA GLY A 67 -0.33 -16.24 4.13
C GLY A 67 0.79 -17.16 3.68
N GLY A 68 0.66 -17.76 2.48
CA GLY A 68 1.71 -18.58 1.88
C GLY A 68 2.96 -17.76 1.55
N ILE A 69 2.77 -16.58 0.96
CA ILE A 69 3.86 -15.66 0.62
C ILE A 69 4.61 -15.20 1.87
N ASN A 70 3.90 -14.85 2.95
CA ASN A 70 4.50 -14.43 4.22
C ASN A 70 5.32 -15.56 4.86
N ASN A 71 4.85 -16.81 4.77
CA ASN A 71 5.59 -17.96 5.31
C ASN A 71 6.87 -18.26 4.50
N LEU A 72 6.88 -17.96 3.20
CA LEU A 72 8.03 -18.19 2.32
C LEU A 72 9.08 -17.06 2.39
N LEU A 73 8.64 -15.80 2.29
CA LEU A 73 9.53 -14.62 2.22
C LEU A 73 9.85 -14.03 3.59
N GLY A 74 9.01 -14.33 4.59
CA GLY A 74 9.06 -13.72 5.91
C GLY A 74 8.44 -12.31 5.95
N PRO A 75 8.08 -11.84 7.15
CA PRO A 75 7.27 -10.63 7.33
C PRO A 75 7.97 -9.35 6.87
N LYS A 76 9.31 -9.28 6.93
CA LYS A 76 10.06 -8.08 6.53
C LYS A 76 9.94 -7.78 5.03
N LEU A 77 10.15 -8.81 4.20
CA LEU A 77 10.07 -8.67 2.74
C LEU A 77 8.62 -8.53 2.29
N THR A 78 7.71 -9.30 2.88
CA THR A 78 6.27 -9.19 2.58
C THR A 78 5.74 -7.80 2.90
N LEU A 79 6.10 -7.22 4.05
CA LEU A 79 5.73 -5.86 4.40
C LEU A 79 6.31 -4.85 3.40
N PHE A 80 7.59 -4.95 3.08
CA PHE A 80 8.24 -4.04 2.13
C PHE A 80 7.55 -4.05 0.76
N ILE A 81 7.33 -5.24 0.18
CA ILE A 81 6.67 -5.39 -1.11
C ILE A 81 5.23 -4.84 -1.05
N GLY A 82 4.48 -5.14 0.02
CA GLY A 82 3.12 -4.63 0.18
C GLY A 82 3.04 -3.10 0.23
N THR A 83 4.02 -2.42 0.85
CA THR A 83 4.01 -0.95 0.91
C THR A 83 4.21 -0.26 -0.44
N LEU A 84 4.84 -0.93 -1.42
CA LEU A 84 5.09 -0.35 -2.73
C LEU A 84 3.79 -0.06 -3.50
N GLY A 85 2.76 -0.88 -3.31
CA GLY A 85 1.45 -0.67 -3.92
C GLY A 85 0.85 0.68 -3.50
N TYR A 86 1.02 1.08 -2.24
CA TYR A 86 0.49 2.36 -1.75
C TYR A 86 1.27 3.54 -2.31
N THR A 87 2.61 3.43 -2.42
CA THR A 87 3.42 4.46 -3.07
C THR A 87 2.99 4.66 -4.52
N LEU A 88 2.71 3.57 -5.25
CA LEU A 88 2.23 3.64 -6.63
C LEU A 88 0.84 4.30 -6.71
N TYR A 89 -0.08 3.95 -5.80
CA TYR A 89 -1.43 4.53 -5.74
C TYR A 89 -1.41 6.04 -5.50
N VAL A 90 -0.63 6.52 -4.52
CA VAL A 90 -0.49 7.96 -4.27
C VAL A 90 0.18 8.67 -5.47
N GLY A 91 1.17 8.03 -6.09
CA GLY A 91 1.77 8.54 -7.33
C GLY A 91 0.76 8.64 -8.48
N ALA A 92 -0.18 7.69 -8.58
CA ALA A 92 -1.23 7.73 -9.58
C ALA A 92 -2.24 8.86 -9.36
N LEU A 93 -2.62 9.11 -8.11
CA LEU A 93 -3.42 10.29 -7.75
C LEU A 93 -2.71 11.59 -8.15
N TRP A 94 -1.41 11.69 -7.86
CA TRP A 94 -0.61 12.87 -8.24
C TRP A 94 -0.54 13.07 -9.75
N CYS A 95 -0.26 12.00 -10.52
CA CYS A 95 -0.23 12.08 -11.99
C CYS A 95 -1.60 12.48 -12.56
N LEU A 96 -2.69 11.96 -11.99
CA LEU A 96 -4.05 12.31 -12.41
C LEU A 96 -4.33 13.80 -12.25
N GLN A 97 -3.86 14.41 -11.16
CA GLN A 97 -4.01 15.84 -10.93
C GLN A 97 -3.09 16.71 -11.80
N THR A 98 -1.85 16.26 -12.06
CA THR A 98 -0.82 17.11 -12.69
C THR A 98 -0.76 16.99 -14.21
N GLN A 99 -0.98 15.80 -14.76
CA GLN A 99 -0.85 15.53 -16.19
C GLN A 99 -2.22 15.43 -16.88
N GLY A 100 -3.27 15.09 -16.12
CA GLY A 100 -4.61 14.86 -16.65
C GLY A 100 -4.69 13.58 -17.50
N GLY A 101 -5.90 13.04 -17.66
CA GLY A 101 -6.16 11.90 -18.53
C GLY A 101 -5.65 10.54 -18.05
N THR A 102 -4.81 10.43 -17.01
CA THR A 102 -4.23 9.16 -16.54
C THR A 102 -5.17 8.30 -15.68
N GLN A 103 -6.45 8.19 -16.05
CA GLN A 103 -7.47 7.46 -15.31
C GLN A 103 -7.13 5.96 -15.18
N TRP A 104 -6.64 5.36 -16.26
CA TRP A 104 -6.20 3.96 -16.29
C TRP A 104 -5.08 3.67 -15.28
N PHE A 105 -4.22 4.66 -15.02
CA PHE A 105 -3.09 4.50 -14.11
C PHE A 105 -3.57 4.42 -12.66
N LEU A 106 -4.62 5.18 -12.30
CA LEU A 106 -5.24 5.09 -10.98
C LEU A 106 -5.88 3.70 -10.76
N ILE A 107 -6.64 3.21 -11.74
CA ILE A 107 -7.26 1.88 -11.67
C ILE A 107 -6.19 0.78 -11.57
N PHE A 108 -5.14 0.86 -12.39
CA PHE A 108 -4.01 -0.08 -12.34
C PHE A 108 -3.29 -0.03 -10.99
N ALA A 109 -3.04 1.17 -10.46
CA ALA A 109 -2.40 1.33 -9.16
C ALA A 109 -3.28 0.83 -8.01
N GLY A 110 -4.61 0.98 -8.13
CA GLY A 110 -5.58 0.35 -7.23
C GLY A 110 -5.47 -1.18 -7.23
N ALA A 111 -5.38 -1.78 -8.43
CA ALA A 111 -5.15 -3.23 -8.58
C ALA A 111 -3.82 -3.71 -7.96
N MET A 112 -2.76 -2.92 -8.06
CA MET A 112 -1.45 -3.26 -7.49
C MET A 112 -1.37 -3.04 -5.97
N LEU A 113 -2.19 -2.14 -5.44
CA LEU A 113 -2.32 -1.90 -4.00
C LEU A 113 -3.16 -2.98 -3.30
N GLY A 114 -4.17 -3.51 -3.99
CA GLY A 114 -5.01 -4.61 -3.53
C GLY A 114 -4.25 -5.93 -3.46
#